data_AF-A0A7Y3HZD5-F1
#
_entry.id   AF-A0A7Y3HZD5-F1
#
_cell.length_a   1.000
_cell.length_b   1.000
_cell.length_c   1.000
_cell.angle_alpha   90.00
_cell.angle_beta   90.00
_cell.angle_gamma   90.00
#
_symmetry.space_group_name_H-M   'P 1'
#
loop_
_entity.id
_entity.type
_entity.pdbx_description
1 polymer ?
#
loop_
_entity_poly.entity_id
_entity_poly.type
_entity_poly.pdbx_seq_one_letter_code
_entity_poly.pdbx_strand_id
1 'polypeptide(L)' 'TKEITALAREHNNANIISIPARFTSKPQAIAMVDTFLNTAFEGGRHQRRVEKISCN' A
#
# COMPACT_ATOMS: atom_id res chain seq x y z
N THR A 1 6.02 -7.92 -0.67
CA THR A 1 5.21 -9.06 -1.17
C THR A 1 3.79 -8.59 -1.40
N LYS A 2 2.98 -9.34 -2.16
CA LYS A 2 1.59 -8.95 -2.51
C LYS A 2 0.76 -8.58 -1.29
N GLU A 3 0.85 -9.38 -0.23
CA GLU A 3 0.15 -9.16 1.04
C GLU A 3 0.52 -7.84 1.72
N ILE A 4 1.82 -7.54 1.83
CA ILE A 4 2.28 -6.26 2.41
C ILE A 4 1.79 -5.07 1.58
N THR A 5 1.74 -5.22 0.26
CA THR A 5 1.22 -4.18 -0.63
C THR A 5 -0.27 -3.93 -0.41
N ALA A 6 -1.07 -4.98 -0.26
CA ALA A 6 -2.50 -4.86 0.06
C ALA A 6 -2.70 -4.17 1.43
N LEU A 7 -2.02 -4.66 2.47
CA LEU A 7 -2.11 -4.10 3.83
C LEU A 7 -1.69 -2.62 3.88
N ALA A 8 -0.67 -2.23 3.12
CA ALA A 8 -0.27 -0.83 3.03
C ALA A 8 -1.39 0.06 2.48
N ARG A 9 -2.16 -0.43 1.50
CA ARG A 9 -3.27 0.30 0.90
C ARG A 9 -4.52 0.26 1.77
N GLU A 10 -4.87 -0.90 2.33
CA GLU A 10 -6.03 -1.15 3.20
C GLU A 10 -5.96 -0.39 4.52
N HIS A 11 -4.80 -0.36 5.17
CA HIS A 11 -4.68 0.19 6.52
C HIS A 11 -4.10 1.59 6.58
N ASN A 12 -3.21 1.96 5.65
CA ASN A 12 -2.50 3.24 5.74
C ASN A 12 -2.97 4.23 4.69
N ASN A 13 -3.94 3.86 3.84
CA ASN A 13 -4.34 4.64 2.69
C ASN A 13 -3.13 5.10 1.84
N ALA A 14 -2.13 4.22 1.68
CA ALA A 14 -0.87 4.59 1.05
C ALA A 14 -1.11 5.13 -0.38
N ASN A 15 -0.49 6.25 -0.70
CA ASN A 15 -0.57 6.91 -2.00
C ASN A 15 0.64 6.63 -2.90
N ILE A 16 1.75 6.16 -2.32
CA ILE A 16 3.00 5.85 -3.02
C ILE A 16 3.47 4.45 -2.59
N ILE A 17 3.99 3.68 -3.56
CA ILE A 17 4.68 2.41 -3.34
C ILE A 17 6.11 2.49 -3.88
N SER A 18 7.08 2.15 -3.04
CA SER A 18 8.50 2.07 -3.43
C SER A 18 8.93 0.62 -3.54
N ILE A 19 9.43 0.20 -4.72
CA ILE A 19 9.81 -1.18 -5.00
C ILE A 19 11.33 -1.26 -5.21
N PRO A 20 12.06 -2.08 -4.42
CA PRO A 20 13.51 -2.20 -4.56
C PRO A 20 13.87 -3.08 -5.77
N ALA A 21 14.44 -2.45 -6.80
CA ALA A 21 14.76 -3.09 -8.08
C ALA A 21 15.76 -4.27 -7.97
N ARG A 22 16.70 -4.22 -7.02
CA ARG A 22 17.72 -5.29 -6.83
C ARG A 22 17.18 -6.57 -6.19
N PHE A 23 16.04 -6.48 -5.49
CA PHE A 23 15.52 -7.56 -4.64
C PHE A 23 14.13 -8.06 -5.07
N THR A 24 13.55 -7.46 -6.10
CA THR A 24 12.21 -7.79 -6.58
C THR A 24 12.28 -8.23 -8.03
N SER A 25 11.75 -9.42 -8.34
CA SER A 25 11.65 -9.87 -9.72
C SER A 25 10.60 -9.04 -10.48
N LYS A 26 10.77 -8.88 -11.80
CA LYS A 26 9.82 -8.12 -12.62
C LYS A 26 8.37 -8.62 -12.50
N PRO A 27 8.07 -9.94 -12.55
CA PRO A 27 6.71 -10.43 -12.37
C PRO A 27 6.13 -10.10 -10.99
N GLN A 28 6.96 -10.16 -9.96
CA GLN A 28 6.54 -9.80 -8.60
C GLN A 28 6.25 -8.30 -8.46
N ALA A 29 7.07 -7.45 -9.09
CA ALA A 29 6.85 -6.01 -9.09
C ALA A 29 5.53 -5.64 -9.79
N ILE A 30 5.22 -6.28 -10.93
CA ILE A 30 3.93 -6.10 -11.63
C ILE A 30 2.77 -6.50 -10.72
N ALA A 31 2.83 -7.68 -10.11
CA ALA A 31 1.79 -8.14 -9.19
C ALA A 31 1.60 -7.21 -7.97
N MET A 32 2.68 -6.60 -7.47
CA MET A 32 2.60 -5.60 -6.41
C MET A 32 1.88 -4.34 -6.89
N VAL A 33 2.24 -3.81 -8.06
CA VAL A 33 1.57 -2.64 -8.65
C VAL A 33 0.09 -2.91 -8.88
N ASP A 34 -0.26 -4.03 -9.50
CA ASP A 34 -1.65 -4.40 -9.76
C ASP A 34 -2.47 -4.49 -8.46
N THR A 35 -1.87 -5.05 -7.40
CA THR A 35 -2.53 -5.13 -6.09
C THR A 35 -2.70 -3.74 -5.49
N PHE A 36 -1.66 -2.91 -5.53
CA PHE A 36 -1.71 -1.56 -4.96
C PHE A 36 -2.79 -0.68 -5.61
N LEU A 37 -2.99 -0.81 -6.92
CA LEU A 37 -3.98 -0.04 -7.68
C LEU A 37 -5.41 -0.54 -7.46
N ASN A 38 -5.61 -1.84 -7.26
CA ASN A 38 -6.94 -2.44 -7.13
C ASN A 38 -7.41 -2.61 -5.68
N THR A 39 -6.52 -2.44 -4.70
CA THR A 39 -6.90 -2.53 -3.29
C THR A 39 -7.51 -1.21 -2.81
N ALA A 40 -8.72 -1.27 -2.25
CA ALA A 40 -9.38 -0.12 -1.65
C ALA A 40 -8.91 0.10 -0.20
N PHE A 41 -9.03 1.33 0.29
CA PHE A 41 -8.79 1.64 1.70
C PHE A 41 -9.98 1.21 2.56
N GLU A 42 -9.74 0.49 3.66
CA GLU A 42 -10.83 -0.05 4.52
C GLU A 42 -11.49 1.02 5.39
N GLY A 43 -10.81 2.14 5.66
CA GLY A 43 -11.36 3.18 6.52
C GLY A 43 -11.58 2.72 7.97
N GLY A 44 -12.71 3.12 8.56
CA GLY A 44 -13.08 2.74 9.93
C GLY A 44 -12.03 3.12 10.97
N ARG A 45 -11.52 2.12 11.71
CA ARG A 45 -10.50 2.36 12.75
C ARG A 45 -9.16 2.87 12.19
N HIS A 46 -8.89 2.62 10.91
CA HIS A 46 -7.64 2.97 10.24
C HIS A 46 -7.60 4.45 9.88
N GLN A 47 -8.75 5.03 9.53
CA GLN A 47 -8.89 6.46 9.24
C GLN A 47 -8.36 7.34 10.38
N ARG A 48 -8.70 7.01 11.63
CA ARG A 48 -8.21 7.74 12.82
C ARG A 48 -6.68 7.75 12.96
N ARG A 49 -5.99 6.73 12.41
CA ARG A 49 -4.52 6.65 12.44
C ARG A 49 -3.93 7.48 11.31
N VAL A 50 -4.52 7.43 10.11
CA VAL A 50 -4.12 8.25 8.97
C VAL A 50 -4.25 9.74 9.30
N GLU A 51 -5.34 10.14 9.95
CA GLU A 51 -5.57 11.52 10.39
C GLU A 51 -4.51 12.02 11.38
N LYS A 52 -3.95 11.15 12.22
CA LYS A 52 -2.84 11.53 13.13
C LYS A 52 -1.52 11.81 12.40
N ILE A 53 -1.34 11.26 11.20
CA ILE A 53 -0.13 11.48 10.37
C ILE A 53 -0.25 12.78 9.58
N SER A 54 -1.48 13.17 9.22
CA SER A 54 -1.76 14.41 8.51
C SER A 54 -1.57 15.60 9.45
N CYS A 55 -0.45 16.30 9.33
CA CYS A 55 -0.23 17.60 9.98
C CYS A 55 -0.88 18.71 9.14
N ASN A 56 -2.22 18.76 9.12
CA ASN A 56 -2.94 19.95 8.65
C ASN A 56 -3.35 20.82 9.84
#